data_AF-A0A930WNJ2-F1
#
_entry.id   AF-A0A930WNJ2-F1
#
_cell.length_a   1.000
_cell.length_b   1.000
_cell.length_c   1.000
_cell.angle_alpha   90.00
_cell.angle_beta   90.00
_cell.angle_gamma   90.00
#
_symmetry.space_group_name_H-M   'P 1'
#
loop_
_entity.id
_entity.type
_entity.pdbx_description
1 polymer ?
#
loop_
_entity_poly.entity_id
_entity_poly.type
_entity_poly.pdbx_seq_one_letter_code
_entity_poly.pdbx_strand_id
1 'polypeptide(L)'
;MTEHNHHEHDHEHDHLEGHEGHEHITIIDEEGNEILHEVLFTFESDDFNKSYVLCYPAGIPEGEEVELQAFSYVEGEDGTDGQLNPIETEAEWDMVEEVLNTFLAEEDL
;
A
#
# COMPACT_ATOMS: atom_id res chain seq x y z
N MET A 1 -47.32 16.67 19.37
CA MET A 1 -46.46 15.48 19.39
C MET A 1 -46.21 15.13 17.93
N THR A 2 -45.11 15.61 17.37
CA THR A 2 -44.70 15.30 15.99
C THR A 2 -43.23 14.96 16.04
N GLU A 3 -43.01 13.66 15.92
CA GLU A 3 -41.88 12.91 15.39
C GLU A 3 -40.59 13.67 15.07
N HIS A 4 -39.50 13.11 15.58
CA HIS A 4 -38.12 13.57 15.45
C HIS A 4 -37.68 13.57 13.99
N ASN A 5 -37.14 14.69 13.51
CA ASN A 5 -36.24 14.68 12.36
C ASN A 5 -34.82 14.79 12.93
N HIS A 6 -34.25 13.64 13.30
CA HIS A 6 -32.86 13.52 13.69
C HIS A 6 -32.04 13.69 12.42
N HIS A 7 -31.44 14.87 12.26
CA HIS A 7 -30.41 15.08 11.26
C HIS A 7 -29.09 14.55 11.84
N GLU A 8 -28.90 13.23 11.77
CA GLU A 8 -27.59 12.60 11.97
C GLU A 8 -26.83 12.77 10.65
N HIS A 9 -26.12 13.89 10.53
CA HIS A 9 -25.06 14.03 9.54
C HIS A 9 -23.83 13.39 10.18
N ASP A 10 -23.71 12.09 9.96
CA ASP A 10 -22.59 11.30 10.42
C ASP A 10 -21.38 11.61 9.51
N HIS A 11 -20.31 12.05 10.16
CA HIS A 11 -18.95 12.27 9.67
C HIS A 11 -18.70 13.38 8.63
N GLU A 12 -18.22 14.51 9.14
CA GLU A 12 -17.22 15.36 8.48
C GLU A 12 -16.10 14.47 7.89
N HIS A 13 -16.07 14.34 6.57
CA HIS A 13 -14.92 13.80 5.85
C HIS A 13 -13.90 14.94 5.66
N ASP A 14 -13.30 15.39 6.76
CA ASP A 14 -12.05 16.13 6.72
C ASP A 14 -10.95 15.10 6.45
N HIS A 15 -10.75 14.75 5.17
CA HIS A 15 -9.61 13.94 4.74
C HIS A 15 -8.70 14.81 3.89
N LEU A 16 -7.86 15.53 4.63
CA LEU A 16 -6.55 16.08 4.31
C LEU A 16 -6.31 16.48 2.84
N GLU A 17 -6.31 17.80 2.62
CA GLU A 17 -5.37 18.42 1.69
C GLU A 17 -3.94 18.05 2.12
N GLY A 18 -3.27 17.18 1.36
CA GLY A 18 -1.90 16.76 1.63
C GLY A 18 -1.31 15.76 0.63
N HIS A 19 -1.63 15.84 -0.67
CA HIS A 19 -0.93 15.06 -1.70
C HIS A 19 0.40 15.74 -2.05
N GLU A 20 1.33 15.75 -1.10
CA GLU A 20 2.75 15.95 -1.37
C GLU A 20 3.32 14.63 -1.90
N GLY A 21 3.10 14.35 -3.18
CA GLY A 21 3.94 13.56 -4.11
C GLY A 21 4.44 12.14 -3.77
N HIS A 22 4.21 11.61 -2.58
CA HIS A 22 4.75 10.36 -2.09
C HIS A 22 3.58 9.40 -1.84
N GLU A 23 3.57 8.28 -2.56
CA GLU A 23 2.56 7.25 -2.39
C GLU A 23 2.78 6.59 -1.03
N HIS A 24 1.92 6.89 -0.06
CA HIS A 24 1.93 6.24 1.24
C HIS A 24 0.72 5.31 1.34
N ILE A 25 0.92 4.14 1.93
CA ILE A 25 -0.15 3.20 2.24
C ILE A 25 -0.21 2.99 3.76
N THR A 26 -1.43 2.91 4.28
CA THR A 26 -1.66 2.53 5.67
C THR A 26 -1.98 1.04 5.69
N ILE A 27 -1.09 0.25 6.31
CA ILE A 27 -1.29 -1.19 6.50
C ILE A 27 -1.81 -1.40 7.92
N ILE A 28 -2.95 -2.09 8.03
CA ILE A 28 -3.52 -2.49 9.32
C ILE A 28 -3.00 -3.88 9.65
N ASP A 29 -2.25 -4.00 10.74
CA ASP A 29 -1.73 -5.28 11.23
C ASP A 29 -2.82 -6.12 11.94
N GLU A 30 -2.54 -7.38 12.27
CA GLU A 30 -3.44 -8.30 12.99
C GLU A 30 -3.92 -7.75 14.34
N GLU A 31 -3.15 -6.87 14.97
CA GLU A 31 -3.53 -6.17 16.22
C GLU A 31 -4.48 -4.98 15.99
N GLY A 32 -4.77 -4.61 14.73
CA GLY A 32 -5.55 -3.42 14.38
C GLY A 32 -4.74 -2.12 14.44
N ASN A 33 -3.41 -2.22 14.49
CA ASN A 33 -2.53 -1.06 14.47
C ASN A 33 -2.35 -0.58 13.02
N GLU A 34 -2.58 0.70 12.79
CA GLU A 34 -2.31 1.37 11.53
C GLU A 34 -0.83 1.76 11.46
N ILE A 35 -0.09 1.13 10.54
CA ILE A 35 1.31 1.44 10.28
C ILE A 35 1.39 2.14 8.93
N LEU A 36 2.06 3.29 8.92
CA LEU A 36 2.31 4.04 7.69
C LEU A 36 3.54 3.45 6.99
N HIS A 37 3.35 3.09 5.73
CA HIS A 37 4.41 2.64 4.83
C HIS A 37 4.51 3.58 3.65
N GLU A 38 5.74 3.83 3.22
CA GLU A 38 6.01 4.56 1.99
C GLU A 38 6.17 3.56 0.85
N VAL A 39 5.36 3.71 -0.19
CA VAL A 39 5.41 2.89 -1.39
C VAL A 39 6.61 3.33 -2.19
N LEU A 40 7.52 2.39 -2.41
CA LEU A 40 8.67 2.60 -3.28
C LEU A 40 8.23 2.51 -4.75
N PHE A 41 7.45 1.47 -5.09
CA PHE A 41 6.96 1.22 -6.44
C PHE A 41 5.81 0.21 -6.44
N THR A 42 4.96 0.26 -7.47
CA THR A 42 3.89 -0.72 -7.71
C THR A 42 3.91 -1.21 -9.16
N PHE A 43 3.59 -2.48 -9.37
CA PHE A 43 3.44 -3.04 -10.71
C PHE A 43 2.33 -4.09 -10.77
N GLU A 44 1.73 -4.24 -11.94
CA GLU A 44 0.79 -5.30 -12.23
C GLU A 44 1.52 -6.52 -12.80
N SER A 45 1.20 -7.70 -12.29
CA SER A 45 1.65 -8.96 -12.88
C SER A 45 0.53 -9.55 -13.73
N ASP A 46 0.77 -9.63 -15.04
CA ASP A 46 -0.15 -10.29 -15.97
C ASP A 46 -0.28 -11.79 -15.68
N ASP A 47 0.80 -12.42 -15.18
CA ASP A 47 0.86 -13.86 -14.89
C ASP A 47 -0.06 -14.25 -13.72
N PHE A 48 -0.08 -13.43 -12.67
CA PHE A 48 -0.92 -13.65 -11.49
C PHE A 48 -2.25 -12.89 -11.55
N ASN A 49 -2.41 -11.95 -12.48
CA ASN A 49 -3.54 -11.02 -12.56
C ASN A 49 -3.76 -10.27 -11.23
N LYS A 50 -2.65 -9.90 -10.59
CA LYS A 50 -2.59 -9.20 -9.30
C LYS A 50 -1.63 -8.03 -9.40
N SER A 51 -1.85 -7.03 -8.56
CA SER A 51 -0.87 -5.95 -8.40
C SER A 51 0.10 -6.31 -7.27
N TYR A 52 1.32 -5.83 -7.38
CA TYR A 52 2.38 -6.01 -6.42
C TYR A 52 2.86 -4.64 -5.96
N VAL A 53 2.97 -4.48 -4.65
CA VAL A 53 3.31 -3.22 -4.00
C VAL A 53 4.55 -3.46 -3.17
N LEU A 54 5.61 -2.71 -3.48
CA LEU A 54 6.83 -2.67 -2.69
C LEU A 54 6.80 -1.40 -1.84
N CYS A 55 6.96 -1.57 -0.54
CA CYS A 55 6.93 -0.48 0.41
C CYS A 55 7.90 -0.73 1.56
N TYR A 56 8.27 0.33 2.28
CA TYR A 56 9.05 0.26 3.50
C TYR A 56 8.37 1.07 4.61
N PRO A 57 8.59 0.73 5.88
CA PRO A 57 8.00 1.48 6.99
C PRO A 57 8.41 2.96 6.93
N ALA A 58 7.42 3.86 7.00
CA ALA A 58 7.69 5.29 7.00
C ALA A 58 8.42 5.68 8.31
N GLY A 59 9.46 6.49 8.20
CA GLY A 59 10.23 6.98 9.35
C GLY A 59 11.53 6.21 9.66
N ILE A 60 12.01 5.37 8.73
CA ILE A 60 13.39 4.85 8.80
C ILE A 60 14.38 5.99 8.50
N PRO A 61 15.41 6.21 9.33
CA PRO A 61 16.41 7.24 9.09
C PRO A 61 17.27 6.94 7.87
N GLU A 62 17.62 8.00 7.12
CA GLU A 62 18.55 7.91 5.99
C GLU A 62 19.89 7.28 6.42
N GLY A 63 20.26 6.16 5.80
CA GLY A 63 21.50 5.42 6.08
C GLY A 63 21.35 4.18 6.97
N GLU A 64 20.13 3.84 7.40
CA GLU A 64 19.81 2.52 7.95
C GLU A 64 19.40 1.54 6.83
N GLU A 65 19.70 0.25 7.01
CA GLU A 65 19.26 -0.79 6.08
C GLU A 65 17.73 -0.90 6.16
N VAL A 66 17.03 -0.38 5.14
CA VAL A 66 15.58 -0.52 5.01
C VAL A 66 15.24 -1.94 4.55
N GLU A 67 14.35 -2.62 5.28
CA GLU A 67 13.79 -3.89 4.84
C GLU A 67 12.60 -3.60 3.92
N LEU A 68 12.78 -3.85 2.62
CA LEU A 68 11.70 -3.72 1.66
C LEU A 68 10.67 -4.84 1.87
N GLN A 69 9.41 -4.45 2.01
CA GLN A 69 8.29 -5.36 2.15
C GLN A 69 7.51 -5.38 0.84
N ALA A 70 7.27 -6.58 0.32
CA ALA A 70 6.50 -6.78 -0.91
C ALA A 70 5.18 -7.48 -0.59
N PHE A 71 4.09 -6.90 -1.07
CA PHE A 71 2.73 -7.40 -0.88
C PHE A 71 2.04 -7.54 -2.22
N SER A 72 1.26 -8.62 -2.37
CA SER A 72 0.30 -8.73 -3.47
C SER A 72 -1.00 -8.03 -3.09
N TYR A 73 -1.40 -7.07 -3.90
CA TYR A 73 -2.66 -6.37 -3.82
C TYR A 73 -3.70 -7.05 -4.72
N VAL A 74 -4.82 -7.41 -4.10
CA VAL A 74 -6.01 -7.91 -4.78
C VAL A 74 -7.14 -6.92 -4.55
N GLU A 75 -7.64 -6.32 -5.62
CA GLU A 75 -8.81 -5.44 -5.56
C GLU A 75 -10.03 -6.22 -5.03
N GLY A 76 -10.72 -5.65 -4.05
CA GLY A 76 -11.94 -6.20 -3.49
C GLY A 76 -13.12 -6.07 -4.46
N GLU A 77 -14.17 -6.86 -4.24
CA GLU A 77 -15.32 -6.97 -5.14
C GLU A 77 -16.08 -5.64 -5.36
N ASP A 78 -15.94 -4.68 -4.43
CA ASP A 78 -16.57 -3.35 -4.48
C ASP A 78 -15.66 -2.25 -5.07
N GLY A 79 -14.37 -2.55 -5.32
CA GLY A 79 -13.38 -1.60 -5.86
C GLY A 79 -13.04 -0.43 -4.93
N THR A 80 -13.59 -0.40 -3.71
CA THR A 80 -13.33 0.61 -2.67
C THR A 80 -12.22 0.22 -1.70
N ASP A 81 -11.94 -1.08 -1.63
CA ASP A 81 -10.99 -1.70 -0.72
C ASP A 81 -10.23 -2.79 -1.49
N GLY A 82 -9.03 -3.12 -1.01
CA GLY A 82 -8.27 -4.24 -1.54
C GLY A 82 -7.49 -4.91 -0.44
N GLN A 83 -7.17 -6.18 -0.67
CA GLN A 83 -6.50 -7.02 0.30
C GLN A 83 -5.02 -7.14 -0.07
N LEU A 84 -4.16 -6.65 0.83
CA LEU A 84 -2.72 -6.85 0.76
C LEU A 84 -2.38 -8.18 1.40
N ASN A 85 -1.74 -9.07 0.64
CA ASN A 85 -1.26 -10.35 1.13
C ASN A 85 0.26 -10.42 1.00
N PRO A 86 0.98 -10.89 2.03
CA PRO A 86 2.43 -11.05 1.95
C PRO A 86 2.79 -12.02 0.84
N ILE A 87 3.92 -11.76 0.17
CA ILE A 87 4.46 -12.68 -0.83
C ILE A 87 5.20 -13.81 -0.11
N GLU A 88 4.73 -15.04 -0.29
CA GLU A 88 5.35 -16.24 0.32
C GLU A 88 6.01 -17.16 -0.72
N THR A 89 5.76 -16.94 -2.01
CA THR A 89 6.22 -17.85 -3.07
C THR A 89 7.51 -17.38 -3.73
N GLU A 90 8.45 -18.30 -3.97
CA GLU A 90 9.72 -17.99 -4.64
C GLU A 90 9.52 -17.39 -6.04
N ALA A 91 8.46 -17.79 -6.75
CA ALA A 91 8.18 -17.30 -8.09
C ALA A 91 7.74 -15.82 -8.10
N GLU A 92 6.95 -15.40 -7.12
CA GLU A 92 6.57 -13.99 -6.97
C GLU A 92 7.76 -13.16 -6.49
N TRP A 93 8.59 -13.69 -5.60
CA TRP A 93 9.83 -13.04 -5.16
C TRP A 93 10.81 -12.85 -6.31
N ASP A 94 11.04 -13.87 -7.15
CA ASP A 94 11.93 -13.78 -8.32
C ASP A 94 11.50 -12.67 -9.28
N MET A 95 10.19 -12.53 -9.51
CA MET A 95 9.63 -11.44 -10.31
C MET A 95 9.84 -10.06 -9.66
N VAL A 96 9.54 -9.94 -8.36
CA VAL A 96 9.74 -8.69 -7.62
C VAL A 96 11.21 -8.28 -7.66
N GLU A 97 12.12 -9.23 -7.44
CA GLU A 97 13.56 -9.00 -7.51
C GLU A 97 14.00 -8.59 -8.92
N GLU A 98 13.47 -9.21 -9.98
CA GLU A 98 13.78 -8.83 -11.37
C GLU A 98 13.39 -7.37 -11.66
N VAL A 99 12.16 -7.01 -11.28
CA VAL A 99 11.61 -5.66 -11.49
C VAL A 99 12.39 -4.64 -10.66
N LEU A 100 12.68 -4.96 -9.38
CA LEU A 100 13.45 -4.11 -8.49
C LEU A 100 14.88 -3.89 -9.01
N ASN A 101 15.58 -4.95 -9.43
CA ASN A 101 16.92 -4.83 -10.00
C ASN A 101 16.92 -3.98 -11.27
N THR A 102 15.89 -4.11 -12.11
CA THR A 102 15.73 -3.28 -13.32
C THR A 102 15.55 -1.82 -12.95
N PHE A 103 14.65 -1.51 -12.01
CA PHE A 103 14.40 -0.15 -11.55
C PHE A 103 15.64 0.50 -10.91
N LEU A 104 16.34 -0.21 -10.01
CA LEU A 104 17.58 0.27 -9.39
C LEU A 104 18.71 0.46 -10.40
N ALA A 105 18.76 -0.37 -11.45
CA ALA A 105 19.72 -0.19 -12.53
C ALA A 105 19.40 1.02 -13.43
N GLU A 106 18.13 1.43 -13.51
CA GLU A 106 17.71 2.64 -14.25
C GLU A 106 17.99 3.93 -13.47
N GLU A 107 17.96 3.95 -12.13
CA GLU A 107 18.30 5.13 -11.32
C GLU A 107 19.82 5.47 -11.28
N ASP A 108 20.71 4.53 -11.62
CA ASP A 108 22.16 4.75 -11.65
C ASP A 108 22.68 5.27 -13.01
N LEU A 109 21.80 5.64 -13.96
CA LEU A 109 22.15 6.09 -15.32
C LEU A 109 21.89 7.59 -15.57
#